data_AF-A0A3D3FEI7-F1
#
_entry.id   AF-A0A3D3FEI7-F1
#
_cell.length_a   1.000
_cell.length_b   1.000
_cell.length_c   1.000
_cell.angle_alpha   90.00
_cell.angle_beta   90.00
_cell.angle_gamma   90.00
#
_symmetry.space_group_name_H-M   'P 1'
#
loop_
_entity.id
_entity.type
_entity.pdbx_description
1 polymer ?
#
loop_
_entity_poly.entity_id
_entity_poly.type
_entity_poly.pdbx_seq_one_letter_code
_entity_poly.pdbx_strand_id
1 'polypeptide(L)'
;KLKSLAEPQYRQFSSKLLPPEEAKTMLGVRLPQLRSLARKMAKEDWRTFLAECPDDFFEEIMLQGMIIGCVDVGPEERFCYIRNFIPKITNWSVCDSFCAGLKFAKQFPKAVWQFLQPYLQDSGEYPARFGLVMLLDYFSQEPYTEKALRRIDAVPSKAYYARMAAAWAISVCYVH
;
A
#
# COMPACT_ATOMS: atom_id res chain seq x y z
N LYS A 1 0.56 10.29 19.91
CA LYS A 1 1.93 9.99 19.42
C LYS A 1 2.25 10.64 18.07
N LEU A 2 1.33 10.71 17.09
CA LEU A 2 1.62 11.30 15.77
C LEU A 2 1.76 12.83 15.78
N LYS A 3 0.87 13.55 16.49
CA LYS A 3 0.91 15.03 16.56
C LYS A 3 2.24 15.59 17.08
N SER A 4 2.94 14.87 17.96
CA SER A 4 4.27 15.27 18.46
C SER A 4 5.41 15.05 17.48
N LEU A 5 5.17 14.30 16.39
CA LEU A 5 6.14 14.06 15.31
C LEU A 5 5.83 14.92 14.06
N ALA A 6 4.80 15.77 14.13
CA ALA A 6 4.38 16.59 13.01
C ALA A 6 5.35 17.74 12.75
N GLU A 7 5.74 17.92 11.49
CA GLU A 7 6.62 18.99 11.03
C GLU A 7 5.86 19.92 10.06
N PRO A 8 5.48 21.15 10.46
CA PRO A 8 4.66 22.04 9.63
C PRO A 8 5.26 22.39 8.26
N GLN A 9 6.58 22.59 8.20
CA GLN A 9 7.27 22.86 6.93
C GLN A 9 7.23 21.64 6.00
N TYR A 10 7.43 20.44 6.55
CA TYR A 10 7.33 19.20 5.80
C TYR A 10 5.89 18.93 5.33
N ARG A 11 4.89 19.28 6.15
CA ARG A 11 3.48 19.26 5.75
C ARG A 11 3.25 20.13 4.52
N GLN A 12 3.69 21.38 4.55
CA GLN A 12 3.46 22.35 3.46
C GLN A 12 4.10 21.91 2.13
N PHE A 13 5.25 21.24 2.20
CA PHE A 13 5.90 20.65 1.04
C PHE A 13 5.11 19.44 0.53
N SER A 14 4.86 18.47 1.42
CA SER A 14 4.24 17.18 1.05
C SER A 14 2.79 17.33 0.58
N SER A 15 2.04 18.28 1.14
CA SER A 15 0.65 18.54 0.77
C SER A 15 0.47 19.00 -0.67
N LYS A 16 1.53 19.53 -1.30
CA LYS A 16 1.51 19.93 -2.71
C LYS A 16 1.71 18.75 -3.68
N LEU A 17 2.17 17.61 -3.17
CA LEU A 17 2.43 16.40 -3.97
C LEU A 17 1.23 15.45 -4.00
N LEU A 18 0.30 15.60 -3.06
CA LEU A 18 -0.90 14.78 -2.94
C LEU A 18 -2.12 15.45 -3.54
N PRO A 19 -3.18 14.69 -3.85
CA PRO A 19 -4.47 15.26 -4.21
C PRO A 19 -4.94 16.30 -3.18
N PRO A 20 -5.53 17.45 -3.60
CA PRO A 20 -5.88 18.55 -2.69
C PRO A 20 -6.79 18.17 -1.51
N GLU A 21 -7.63 17.15 -1.68
CA GLU A 21 -8.48 16.60 -0.64
C GLU A 21 -7.68 15.96 0.51
N GLU A 22 -6.57 15.30 0.20
CA GLU A 22 -5.69 14.63 1.18
C GLU A 22 -4.82 15.64 1.94
N ALA A 23 -4.47 16.76 1.31
CA ALA A 23 -3.66 17.81 1.93
C ALA A 23 -4.27 18.34 3.25
N LYS A 24 -5.60 18.26 3.38
CA LYS A 24 -6.34 18.75 4.56
C LYS A 24 -6.13 17.86 5.79
N THR A 25 -5.98 16.55 5.59
CA THR A 25 -5.85 15.52 6.64
C THR A 25 -4.39 15.20 6.96
N MET A 26 -3.41 15.87 6.34
CA MET A 26 -2.00 15.66 6.66
C MET A 26 -1.59 16.33 7.97
N LEU A 27 -0.87 15.60 8.82
CA LEU A 27 -0.15 16.14 9.98
C LEU A 27 1.24 16.66 9.59
N GLY A 28 1.90 16.01 8.64
CA GLY A 28 3.29 16.25 8.26
C GLY A 28 4.29 15.39 9.03
N VAL A 29 4.03 14.09 9.22
CA VAL A 29 5.02 13.17 9.83
C VAL A 29 5.85 12.49 8.73
N ARG A 30 7.17 12.43 8.89
CA ARG A 30 8.05 11.81 7.89
C ARG A 30 7.91 10.29 7.87
N LEU A 31 7.99 9.70 6.67
CA LEU A 31 7.91 8.24 6.48
C LEU A 31 8.88 7.42 7.35
N PRO A 32 10.16 7.81 7.55
CA PRO A 32 11.05 7.04 8.43
C PRO A 32 10.57 6.97 9.88
N GLN A 33 9.96 8.04 10.39
CA GLN A 33 9.40 8.07 11.75
C GLN A 33 8.16 7.16 11.84
N LEU A 34 7.26 7.21 10.84
CA LEU A 34 6.11 6.31 10.76
C LEU A 34 6.55 4.84 10.72
N ARG A 35 7.55 4.50 9.90
CA ARG A 35 8.12 3.14 9.83
C ARG A 35 8.71 2.70 11.16
N SER A 36 9.41 3.60 11.86
CA SER A 36 9.97 3.32 13.18
C SER A 36 8.87 3.06 14.21
N LEU A 37 7.81 3.87 14.19
CA LEU A 37 6.66 3.72 15.07
C LEU A 37 5.90 2.41 14.79
N ALA A 38 5.63 2.10 13.51
CA ALA A 38 4.96 0.88 13.09
C ALA A 38 5.66 -0.39 13.58
N ARG A 39 6.99 -0.45 13.47
CA ARG A 39 7.79 -1.59 13.96
C ARG A 39 7.74 -1.76 15.48
N LYS A 40 7.62 -0.67 16.23
CA LYS A 40 7.45 -0.73 17.68
C LYS A 40 6.06 -1.25 18.02
N MET A 41 5.04 -0.67 17.41
CA MET A 41 3.64 -1.01 17.66
C MET A 41 3.29 -2.43 17.24
N ALA A 42 3.92 -2.95 16.18
CA ALA A 42 3.77 -4.35 15.76
C ALA A 42 4.20 -5.39 16.81
N LYS A 43 4.94 -4.97 17.85
CA LYS A 43 5.35 -5.82 18.99
C LYS A 43 4.50 -5.59 20.24
N GLU A 44 3.62 -4.61 20.22
CA GLU A 44 2.67 -4.29 21.29
C GLU A 44 1.30 -4.89 20.93
N ASP A 45 0.21 -4.41 21.54
CA ASP A 45 -1.15 -4.81 21.19
C ASP A 45 -1.62 -4.12 19.89
N TRP A 46 -1.05 -4.57 18.78
CA TRP A 46 -1.33 -4.01 17.45
C TRP A 46 -2.76 -4.35 16.97
N ARG A 47 -3.38 -5.41 17.46
CA ARG A 47 -4.74 -5.81 17.05
C ARG A 47 -5.76 -4.81 17.56
N THR A 48 -5.70 -4.47 18.85
CA THR A 48 -6.52 -3.41 19.43
C THR A 48 -6.27 -2.08 18.74
N PHE A 49 -4.99 -1.75 18.48
CA PHE A 49 -4.68 -0.53 17.74
C PHE A 49 -5.34 -0.49 16.35
N LEU A 50 -5.25 -1.55 15.54
CA LEU A 50 -5.88 -1.57 14.22
C LEU A 50 -7.42 -1.55 14.28
N ALA A 51 -8.02 -2.05 15.37
CA ALA A 51 -9.45 -2.03 15.57
C ALA A 51 -9.99 -0.64 15.99
N GLU A 52 -9.20 0.13 16.74
CA GLU A 52 -9.63 1.38 17.36
C GLU A 52 -9.02 2.63 16.70
N CYS A 53 -8.01 2.48 15.84
CA CYS A 53 -7.34 3.62 15.22
C CYS A 53 -8.31 4.41 14.34
N PRO A 54 -8.45 5.73 14.56
CA PRO A 54 -9.21 6.58 13.65
C PRO A 54 -8.54 6.67 12.28
N ASP A 55 -9.32 7.08 11.29
CA ASP A 55 -8.90 7.30 9.91
C ASP A 55 -8.94 8.80 9.55
N ASP A 56 -8.85 9.68 10.56
CA ASP A 56 -9.05 11.13 10.41
C ASP A 56 -7.85 11.81 9.72
N PHE A 57 -6.64 11.27 9.94
CA PHE A 57 -5.41 11.81 9.39
C PHE A 57 -4.74 10.85 8.41
N PHE A 58 -4.13 11.41 7.36
CA PHE A 58 -3.36 10.67 6.36
C PHE A 58 -2.32 9.75 7.02
N GLU A 59 -1.59 10.26 8.02
CA GLU A 59 -0.56 9.51 8.71
C GLU A 59 -1.08 8.39 9.61
N GLU A 60 -2.35 8.43 10.04
CA GLU A 60 -2.99 7.34 10.78
C GLU A 60 -3.25 6.16 9.85
N ILE A 61 -3.82 6.41 8.67
CA ILE A 61 -4.03 5.40 7.62
C ILE A 61 -2.68 4.80 7.21
N MET A 62 -1.66 5.64 6.96
CA MET A 62 -0.31 5.18 6.65
C MET A 62 0.28 4.28 7.75
N LEU A 63 0.11 4.66 9.02
CA LEU A 63 0.63 3.91 10.15
C LEU A 63 -0.04 2.53 10.25
N GLN A 64 -1.36 2.46 10.08
CA GLN A 64 -2.09 1.19 10.04
C GLN A 64 -1.53 0.25 8.97
N GLY A 65 -1.37 0.74 7.73
CA GLY A 65 -0.80 -0.04 6.63
C GLY A 65 0.62 -0.52 6.92
N MET A 66 1.46 0.34 7.50
CA MET A 66 2.83 -0.03 7.88
C MET A 66 2.85 -1.08 9.00
N ILE A 67 1.92 -1.02 9.96
CA ILE A 67 1.79 -2.04 11.02
C ILE A 67 1.42 -3.38 10.39
N ILE A 68 0.43 -3.44 9.50
CA ILE A 68 0.03 -4.67 8.78
C ILE A 68 1.24 -5.31 8.05
N GLY A 69 2.13 -4.49 7.48
CA GLY A 69 3.37 -4.97 6.86
C GLY A 69 4.44 -5.45 7.84
N CYS A 70 4.42 -5.00 9.11
CA CYS A 70 5.43 -5.31 10.12
C CYS A 70 5.05 -6.44 11.09
N VAL A 71 3.76 -6.71 11.28
CA VAL A 71 3.29 -7.72 12.24
C VAL A 71 3.72 -9.12 11.85
N ASP A 72 4.07 -9.95 12.81
CA ASP A 72 4.46 -11.34 12.60
C ASP A 72 3.23 -12.26 12.72
N VAL A 73 2.56 -12.47 11.60
CA VAL A 73 1.37 -13.33 11.48
C VAL A 73 1.43 -14.14 10.18
N GLY A 74 0.68 -15.23 10.16
CA GLY A 74 0.52 -16.06 8.98
C GLY A 74 -0.15 -15.32 7.81
N PRO A 75 0.01 -15.81 6.57
CA PRO A 75 -0.50 -15.14 5.37
C PRO A 75 -2.02 -14.94 5.40
N GLU A 76 -2.79 -15.94 5.85
CA GLU A 76 -4.26 -15.84 5.89
C GLU A 76 -4.76 -14.74 6.84
N GLU A 77 -4.17 -14.65 8.03
CA GLU A 77 -4.50 -13.59 8.97
C GLU A 77 -4.12 -12.22 8.38
N ARG A 78 -2.92 -12.10 7.79
CA ARG A 78 -2.51 -10.85 7.13
C ARG A 78 -3.46 -10.47 5.98
N PHE A 79 -3.93 -11.43 5.19
CA PHE A 79 -4.90 -11.18 4.11
C PHE A 79 -6.20 -10.58 4.62
N CYS A 80 -6.69 -11.00 5.79
CA CYS A 80 -7.87 -10.36 6.41
C CYS A 80 -7.62 -8.87 6.70
N TYR A 81 -6.47 -8.52 7.27
CA TYR A 81 -6.11 -7.12 7.51
C TYR A 81 -5.90 -6.33 6.22
N ILE A 82 -5.28 -6.94 5.20
CA ILE A 82 -5.12 -6.30 3.89
C ILE A 82 -6.49 -5.99 3.28
N ARG A 83 -7.43 -6.96 3.25
CA ARG A 83 -8.79 -6.73 2.70
C ARG A 83 -9.49 -5.57 3.38
N ASN A 84 -9.37 -5.45 4.70
CA ASN A 84 -9.97 -4.35 5.47
C ASN A 84 -9.25 -3.01 5.24
N PHE A 85 -7.97 -3.04 4.87
CA PHE A 85 -7.18 -1.84 4.61
C PHE A 85 -7.39 -1.27 3.20
N ILE A 86 -7.61 -2.11 2.17
CA ILE A 86 -7.76 -1.64 0.78
C ILE A 86 -8.81 -0.53 0.61
N PRO A 87 -10.01 -0.58 1.21
CA PRO A 87 -11.00 0.49 1.11
C PRO A 87 -10.52 1.84 1.68
N LYS A 88 -9.51 1.85 2.55
CA LYS A 88 -8.91 3.06 3.13
C LYS A 88 -7.89 3.73 2.21
N ILE A 89 -7.54 3.08 1.09
CA ILE A 89 -6.57 3.62 0.13
C ILE A 89 -7.30 4.58 -0.81
N THR A 90 -7.04 5.87 -0.63
CA THR A 90 -7.67 6.97 -1.38
C THR A 90 -6.66 7.78 -2.21
N ASN A 91 -5.37 7.44 -2.13
CA ASN A 91 -4.30 8.08 -2.89
C ASN A 91 -3.13 7.14 -3.18
N TRP A 92 -2.31 7.52 -4.16
CA TRP A 92 -1.16 6.75 -4.61
C TRP A 92 -0.09 6.58 -3.51
N SER A 93 0.11 7.58 -2.65
CA SER A 93 1.15 7.52 -1.61
C SER A 93 0.86 6.47 -0.55
N VAL A 94 -0.41 6.33 -0.14
CA VAL A 94 -0.85 5.25 0.76
C VAL A 94 -0.68 3.89 0.09
N CYS A 95 -1.16 3.77 -1.16
CA CYS A 95 -1.07 2.54 -1.93
C CYS A 95 0.37 2.03 -2.04
N ASP A 96 1.27 2.88 -2.53
CA ASP A 96 2.64 2.50 -2.86
C ASP A 96 3.46 2.23 -1.58
N SER A 97 3.26 3.05 -0.54
CA SER A 97 3.92 2.83 0.75
C SER A 97 3.47 1.54 1.43
N PHE A 98 2.19 1.19 1.30
CA PHE A 98 1.64 -0.05 1.81
C PHE A 98 2.24 -1.26 1.06
N CYS A 99 2.18 -1.26 -0.28
CA CYS A 99 2.73 -2.34 -1.11
C CYS A 99 4.21 -2.60 -0.80
N ALA A 100 5.04 -1.54 -0.75
CA ALA A 100 6.45 -1.65 -0.42
C ALA A 100 6.72 -2.23 0.99
N GLY A 101 5.75 -2.13 1.89
CA GLY A 101 5.78 -2.70 3.24
C GLY A 101 5.42 -4.19 3.31
N LEU A 102 4.70 -4.73 2.32
CA LEU A 102 4.19 -6.11 2.28
C LEU A 102 5.26 -7.14 1.88
N LYS A 103 6.43 -7.07 2.51
CA LYS A 103 7.60 -7.91 2.18
C LYS A 103 7.36 -9.42 2.34
N PHE A 104 6.33 -9.81 3.08
CA PHE A 104 5.89 -11.21 3.19
C PHE A 104 5.52 -11.82 1.83
N ALA A 105 5.21 -11.01 0.82
CA ALA A 105 4.99 -11.47 -0.54
C ALA A 105 6.19 -12.24 -1.11
N LYS A 106 7.41 -11.92 -0.68
CA LYS A 106 8.62 -12.68 -1.07
C LYS A 106 8.69 -14.05 -0.40
N GLN A 107 8.11 -14.19 0.79
CA GLN A 107 8.08 -15.45 1.54
C GLN A 107 6.94 -16.35 1.08
N PHE A 108 5.80 -15.76 0.68
CA PHE A 108 4.60 -16.48 0.27
C PHE A 108 4.12 -16.10 -1.14
N PRO A 109 4.97 -16.15 -2.18
CA PRO A 109 4.66 -15.57 -3.50
C PRO A 109 3.45 -16.25 -4.16
N LYS A 110 3.27 -17.56 -4.01
CA LYS A 110 2.11 -18.28 -4.55
C LYS A 110 0.79 -17.84 -3.91
N ALA A 111 0.76 -17.72 -2.58
CA ALA A 111 -0.44 -17.32 -1.84
C ALA A 111 -0.79 -15.86 -2.16
N VAL A 112 0.20 -14.97 -2.18
CA VAL A 112 -0.01 -13.56 -2.55
C VAL A 112 -0.47 -13.44 -3.99
N TRP A 113 0.12 -14.18 -4.93
CA TRP A 113 -0.33 -14.17 -6.32
C TRP A 113 -1.83 -14.51 -6.45
N GLN A 114 -2.29 -15.56 -5.76
CA GLN A 114 -3.70 -15.94 -5.74
C GLN A 114 -4.58 -14.87 -5.08
N PHE A 115 -4.12 -14.29 -3.97
CA PHE A 115 -4.82 -13.22 -3.26
C PHE A 115 -5.01 -11.96 -4.12
N LEU A 116 -4.07 -11.65 -5.01
CA LEU A 116 -4.13 -10.45 -5.86
C LEU A 116 -5.13 -10.54 -7.01
N GLN A 117 -5.61 -11.73 -7.38
CA GLN A 117 -6.40 -11.91 -8.59
C GLN A 117 -7.68 -11.05 -8.64
N PRO A 118 -8.48 -10.93 -7.57
CA PRO A 118 -9.67 -10.07 -7.58
C PRO A 118 -9.33 -8.60 -7.83
N TYR A 119 -8.24 -8.10 -7.24
CA TYR A 119 -7.81 -6.71 -7.40
C TYR A 119 -7.32 -6.41 -8.83
N LEU A 120 -6.73 -7.39 -9.51
CA LEU A 120 -6.32 -7.28 -10.92
C LEU A 120 -7.51 -7.36 -11.90
N GLN A 121 -8.71 -7.67 -11.41
CA GLN A 121 -9.96 -7.68 -12.17
C GLN A 121 -10.89 -6.53 -11.75
N ASP A 122 -10.48 -5.72 -10.79
CA ASP A 122 -11.27 -4.60 -10.28
C ASP A 122 -11.22 -3.43 -11.26
N SER A 123 -12.36 -2.76 -11.45
CA SER A 123 -12.47 -1.55 -12.28
C SER A 123 -12.25 -0.27 -11.47
N GLY A 124 -12.33 -0.32 -10.13
CA GLY A 124 -12.05 0.77 -9.21
C GLY A 124 -10.58 1.17 -9.18
N GLU A 125 -10.30 2.44 -8.94
CA GLU A 125 -8.96 3.02 -9.10
C GLU A 125 -7.92 2.43 -8.15
N TYR A 126 -8.15 2.51 -6.84
CA TYR A 126 -7.16 2.09 -5.84
C TYR A 126 -7.10 0.58 -5.58
N PRO A 127 -8.21 -0.18 -5.62
CA PRO A 127 -8.13 -1.64 -5.63
C PRO A 127 -7.30 -2.16 -6.81
N ALA A 128 -7.52 -1.65 -8.03
CA ALA A 128 -6.72 -2.02 -9.19
C ALA A 128 -5.26 -1.55 -9.06
N ARG A 129 -5.03 -0.32 -8.59
CA ARG A 129 -3.68 0.18 -8.31
C ARG A 129 -2.93 -0.72 -7.34
N PHE A 130 -3.56 -1.14 -6.25
CA PHE A 130 -2.95 -2.05 -5.27
C PHE A 130 -2.49 -3.35 -5.93
N GLY A 131 -3.35 -3.98 -6.73
CA GLY A 131 -2.97 -5.17 -7.49
C GLY A 131 -1.75 -4.94 -8.40
N LEU A 132 -1.78 -3.85 -9.16
CA LEU A 132 -0.72 -3.48 -10.12
C LEU A 132 0.62 -3.15 -9.45
N VAL A 133 0.61 -2.39 -8.36
CA VAL A 133 1.83 -2.04 -7.61
C VAL A 133 2.40 -3.27 -6.90
N MET A 134 1.55 -4.18 -6.41
CA MET A 134 2.04 -5.46 -5.89
C MET A 134 2.72 -6.31 -6.97
N LEU A 135 2.22 -6.30 -8.22
CA LEU A 135 2.90 -6.95 -9.34
C LEU A 135 4.26 -6.31 -9.62
N LEU A 136 4.31 -4.97 -9.61
CA LEU A 136 5.55 -4.22 -9.79
C LEU A 136 6.61 -4.59 -8.74
N ASP A 137 6.24 -4.53 -7.46
CA ASP A 137 7.18 -4.67 -6.34
C ASP A 137 7.69 -6.11 -6.15
N TYR A 138 6.88 -7.12 -6.50
CA TYR A 138 7.14 -8.51 -6.10
C TYR A 138 7.03 -9.56 -7.20
N PHE A 139 6.46 -9.23 -8.37
CA PHE A 139 6.18 -10.21 -9.44
C PHE A 139 6.63 -9.75 -10.83
N SER A 140 7.55 -8.78 -10.89
CA SER A 140 8.14 -8.27 -12.14
C SER A 140 9.31 -9.11 -12.68
N GLN A 141 9.67 -10.20 -11.99
CA GLN A 141 10.76 -11.11 -12.35
C GLN A 141 10.28 -12.57 -12.48
N GLU A 142 11.08 -13.41 -13.13
CA GLU A 142 10.81 -14.84 -13.26
C GLU A 142 10.63 -15.50 -11.88
N PRO A 143 9.69 -16.45 -11.73
CA PRO A 143 8.88 -17.10 -12.77
C PRO A 143 7.54 -16.41 -13.08
N TYR A 144 7.36 -15.14 -12.69
CA TYR A 144 6.07 -14.46 -12.74
C TYR A 144 5.94 -13.40 -13.84
N THR A 145 7.04 -12.89 -14.41
CA THR A 145 7.04 -11.75 -15.34
C THR A 145 6.02 -11.90 -16.47
N GLU A 146 6.03 -13.02 -17.21
CA GLU A 146 5.08 -13.23 -18.31
C GLU A 146 3.62 -13.20 -17.84
N LYS A 147 3.34 -13.81 -16.68
CA LYS A 147 1.99 -13.84 -16.10
C LYS A 147 1.59 -12.46 -15.62
N ALA A 148 2.52 -11.70 -15.04
CA ALA A 148 2.29 -10.34 -14.58
C ALA A 148 1.96 -9.43 -15.75
N LEU A 149 2.73 -9.48 -16.85
CA LEU A 149 2.45 -8.73 -18.08
C LEU A 149 1.05 -9.00 -18.63
N ARG A 150 0.65 -10.28 -18.73
CA ARG A 150 -0.72 -10.65 -19.17
C ARG A 150 -1.80 -10.11 -18.24
N ARG A 151 -1.55 -10.11 -16.93
CA ARG A 151 -2.50 -9.56 -15.96
C ARG A 151 -2.59 -8.04 -16.04
N ILE A 152 -1.47 -7.34 -16.19
CA ILE A 152 -1.43 -5.88 -16.33
C ILE A 152 -2.22 -5.43 -17.57
N ASP A 153 -2.04 -6.12 -18.70
CA ASP A 153 -2.75 -5.80 -19.95
C ASP A 153 -4.27 -5.98 -19.83
N ALA A 154 -4.70 -6.99 -19.07
CA ALA A 154 -6.10 -7.34 -18.88
C ALA A 154 -6.84 -6.50 -17.81
N VAL A 155 -6.16 -5.62 -17.06
CA VAL A 155 -6.83 -4.85 -15.99
C VAL A 155 -7.91 -3.93 -16.58
N PRO A 156 -9.17 -4.02 -16.12
CA PRO A 156 -10.27 -3.28 -16.72
C PRO A 156 -10.29 -1.81 -16.33
N SER A 157 -9.74 -1.45 -15.16
CA SER A 157 -9.74 -0.08 -14.67
C SER A 157 -9.11 0.90 -15.67
N LYS A 158 -9.85 1.97 -15.97
CA LYS A 158 -9.40 3.08 -16.82
C LYS A 158 -9.04 4.33 -16.00
N ALA A 159 -9.12 4.23 -14.68
CA ALA A 159 -8.82 5.34 -13.78
C ALA A 159 -7.35 5.75 -13.86
N TYR A 160 -7.07 7.04 -13.68
CA TYR A 160 -5.76 7.63 -13.95
C TYR A 160 -4.63 6.96 -13.14
N TYR A 161 -4.80 6.83 -11.83
CA TYR A 161 -3.76 6.26 -10.97
C TYR A 161 -3.60 4.75 -11.15
N ALA A 162 -4.65 4.03 -11.58
CA ALA A 162 -4.53 2.63 -11.96
C ALA A 162 -3.72 2.49 -13.27
N ARG A 163 -4.04 3.28 -14.29
CA ARG A 163 -3.31 3.25 -15.58
C ARG A 163 -1.84 3.65 -15.43
N MET A 164 -1.55 4.60 -14.54
CA MET A 164 -0.17 4.98 -14.21
C MET A 164 0.61 3.81 -13.57
N ALA A 165 -0.01 3.08 -12.63
CA ALA A 165 0.62 1.90 -12.04
C ALA A 165 0.83 0.77 -13.06
N ALA A 166 -0.12 0.56 -13.99
CA ALA A 166 0.04 -0.41 -15.06
C ALA A 166 1.24 -0.09 -15.96
N ALA A 167 1.36 1.17 -16.42
CA ALA A 167 2.48 1.60 -17.24
C ALA A 167 3.82 1.44 -16.51
N TRP A 168 3.87 1.78 -15.23
CA TRP A 168 5.07 1.62 -14.42
C TRP A 168 5.44 0.14 -14.22
N ALA A 169 4.46 -0.70 -13.90
CA ALA A 169 4.68 -2.15 -13.75
C ALA A 169 5.21 -2.78 -15.05
N ILE A 170 4.67 -2.40 -16.21
CA ILE A 170 5.20 -2.79 -17.53
C ILE A 170 6.66 -2.38 -17.66
N SER A 171 6.98 -1.11 -17.40
CA SER A 171 8.35 -0.60 -17.49
C SER A 171 9.32 -1.41 -16.64
N VAL A 172 8.94 -1.76 -15.41
CA VAL A 172 9.80 -2.54 -14.50
C VAL A 172 9.99 -3.98 -15.01
N CYS A 173 8.96 -4.59 -15.58
CA CYS A 173 9.05 -5.94 -16.16
C CYS A 173 10.00 -6.05 -17.37
N TYR A 174 10.32 -4.92 -18.04
CA TYR A 174 11.24 -4.90 -19.19
C TYR A 174 12.66 -4.43 -18.83
N VAL A 175 12.90 -4.00 -17.59
CA VAL A 175 14.23 -3.61 -17.11
C VAL A 175 14.97 -4.81 -16.49
N HIS A 176 14.22 -5.77 -15.97
CA HIS A 176 14.74 -7.00 -15.37
C HIS A 176 14.64 -8.18 -16.34
#